data_AF-A0A3M5DLS4-F1
#
_entry.id   AF-A0A3M5DLS4-F1
#
_cell.length_a   1.000
_cell.length_b   1.000
_cell.length_c   1.000
_cell.angle_alpha   90.00
_cell.angle_beta   90.00
_cell.angle_gamma   90.00
#
_symmetry.space_group_name_H-M   'P 1'
#
loop_
_entity.id
_entity.type
_entity.pdbx_description
1 polymer ?
#
loop_
_entity_poly.entity_id
_entity_poly.type
_entity_poly.pdbx_seq_one_letter_code
_entity_poly.pdbx_strand_id
1 'polypeptide(L)'
;MRILTVRPEECKASDRKTLVWRKAADYHARLRICQALRLKPMRVLGLETSCDETGVALYDSERGLLADALFSQIDLHRVYGGVVPELASRDHVKRMLPLIRQVLDESGCTPADIDAIAYTAGPGLVGALLVGASCAQAMAFAWGVPAVGVHHMEGHLLAPMLEEQPPRFPFVALLVSGGHTQLVRVDGIGRYQLLGESVDDAAGEAF
;
A
#
# COMPACT_ATOMS: atom_id res chain seq x y z
N MET A 1 -11.28 6.59 -14.46
CA MET A 1 -9.84 6.27 -14.64
C MET A 1 -9.69 5.25 -15.78
N ARG A 2 -9.16 5.63 -16.96
CA ARG A 2 -8.85 4.65 -18.03
C ARG A 2 -7.52 3.97 -17.66
N ILE A 3 -7.57 2.67 -17.35
CA ILE A 3 -6.38 1.86 -17.11
C ILE A 3 -5.57 1.83 -18.42
N LEU A 4 -4.45 2.56 -18.44
CA LEU A 4 -3.50 2.54 -19.55
C LEU A 4 -2.62 1.29 -19.41
N THR A 5 -2.81 0.33 -20.32
CA THR A 5 -1.98 -0.87 -20.42
C THR A 5 -0.62 -0.51 -21.06
N VAL A 6 0.48 -0.74 -20.32
CA VAL A 6 1.84 -0.65 -20.86
C VAL A 6 2.13 -1.93 -21.66
N ARG A 7 2.68 -1.81 -22.88
CA ARG A 7 3.03 -2.97 -23.71
C ARG A 7 4.33 -3.63 -23.21
N PRO A 8 4.47 -4.97 -23.28
CA PRO A 8 5.59 -5.70 -22.67
C PRO A 8 6.95 -5.58 -23.40
N GLU A 9 7.03 -4.84 -24.50
CA GLU A 9 8.10 -5.04 -25.50
C GLU A 9 9.43 -4.30 -25.23
N GLU A 10 9.55 -3.44 -24.20
CA GLU A 10 10.68 -2.48 -24.10
C GLU A 10 11.70 -2.73 -22.98
N CYS A 11 11.65 -3.86 -22.26
CA CYS A 11 12.57 -4.09 -21.14
C CYS A 11 13.86 -4.84 -21.57
N LYS A 12 14.90 -4.11 -22.01
CA LYS A 12 16.26 -4.67 -22.18
C LYS A 12 16.97 -4.73 -20.82
N ALA A 13 17.40 -5.93 -20.45
CA ALA A 13 17.98 -6.25 -19.14
C ALA A 13 19.50 -6.08 -19.09
N SER A 14 20.00 -5.41 -18.06
CA SER A 14 21.36 -5.63 -17.54
C SER A 14 21.47 -5.18 -16.08
N ASP A 15 20.91 -5.93 -15.13
CA ASP A 15 21.56 -6.14 -13.83
C ASP A 15 20.80 -7.09 -12.89
N ARG A 16 21.54 -7.79 -12.01
CA ARG A 16 20.97 -8.80 -11.09
C ARG A 16 20.14 -8.22 -9.93
N LYS A 17 20.12 -6.89 -9.74
CA LYS A 17 19.28 -6.19 -8.74
C LYS A 17 17.83 -5.98 -9.19
N THR A 18 17.52 -6.22 -10.46
CA THR A 18 16.17 -6.06 -11.04
C THR A 18 15.25 -7.27 -10.80
N LEU A 19 15.72 -8.31 -10.12
CA LEU A 19 15.00 -9.58 -9.96
C LEU A 19 13.85 -9.51 -8.92
N VAL A 20 13.89 -8.56 -7.99
CA VAL A 20 12.86 -8.36 -6.96
C VAL A 20 11.53 -7.88 -7.56
N TRP A 21 11.58 -7.20 -8.71
CA TRP A 21 10.44 -6.54 -9.36
C TRP A 21 9.68 -7.43 -10.35
N ARG A 22 10.15 -8.65 -10.64
CA ARG A 22 9.54 -9.54 -11.64
C ARG A 22 8.22 -10.20 -11.21
N LYS A 23 7.94 -10.31 -9.91
CA LYS A 23 6.69 -10.97 -9.45
C LYS A 23 5.42 -10.13 -9.68
N ALA A 24 5.54 -8.84 -9.96
CA ALA A 24 4.40 -7.99 -10.32
C ALA A 24 3.89 -8.25 -11.77
N ALA A 25 4.73 -8.77 -12.67
CA ALA A 25 4.40 -8.90 -14.08
C ALA A 25 3.42 -10.05 -14.39
N ASP A 26 3.39 -11.10 -13.58
CA ASP A 26 2.56 -12.30 -13.83
C ASP A 26 1.05 -12.04 -13.57
N TYR A 27 0.72 -10.96 -12.86
CA TYR A 27 -0.66 -10.53 -12.61
C TYR A 27 -1.35 -9.94 -13.86
N HIS A 28 -0.58 -9.38 -14.80
CA HIS A 28 -1.12 -8.74 -16.00
C HIS A 28 -1.81 -9.70 -16.98
N ALA A 29 -1.49 -11.01 -16.93
CA ALA A 29 -2.10 -11.99 -17.80
C ALA A 29 -3.58 -12.29 -17.43
N ARG A 30 -3.94 -12.19 -16.14
CA ARG A 30 -5.33 -12.42 -15.67
C ARG A 30 -6.24 -11.21 -15.88
N LEU A 31 -5.68 -10.00 -15.94
CA LEU A 31 -6.41 -8.75 -16.21
C LEU A 31 -6.97 -8.66 -17.65
N ARG A 32 -6.49 -9.47 -18.59
CA ARG A 32 -6.99 -9.49 -19.98
C ARG A 32 -8.41 -10.01 -20.12
N ILE A 33 -8.93 -10.80 -19.16
CA ILE A 33 -10.31 -11.31 -19.20
C ILE A 33 -11.33 -10.21 -18.84
N CYS A 34 -10.92 -9.18 -18.10
CA CYS A 34 -11.81 -8.10 -17.65
C CYS A 34 -12.08 -7.02 -18.71
N GLN A 35 -11.31 -6.95 -19.80
CA GLN A 35 -11.44 -5.89 -20.81
C GLN A 35 -12.74 -5.96 -21.66
N ALA A 36 -13.52 -7.04 -21.57
CA ALA A 36 -14.75 -7.23 -22.33
C ALA A 36 -16.05 -6.87 -21.58
N LEU A 37 -15.97 -6.54 -20.29
CA LEU A 37 -17.12 -6.15 -19.47
C LEU A 37 -16.96 -4.69 -19.08
N ARG A 38 -18.04 -3.90 -19.11
CA ARG A 38 -18.09 -2.60 -18.40
C ARG A 38 -17.53 -2.86 -17.00
N LEU A 39 -16.32 -2.34 -16.72
CA LEU A 39 -15.66 -2.58 -15.44
C LEU A 39 -16.59 -2.00 -14.37
N LYS A 40 -17.21 -2.88 -13.59
CA LYS A 40 -17.96 -2.50 -12.40
C LYS A 40 -17.02 -1.66 -11.52
N PRO A 41 -17.51 -0.59 -10.87
CA PRO A 41 -16.71 0.15 -9.90
C PRO A 41 -16.11 -0.84 -8.90
N MET A 42 -14.79 -0.78 -8.73
CA MET A 42 -14.07 -1.68 -7.83
C MET A 42 -13.90 -1.03 -6.46
N ARG A 43 -14.23 -1.78 -5.41
CA ARG A 43 -14.00 -1.39 -4.02
C ARG A 43 -12.87 -2.21 -3.41
N VAL A 44 -11.81 -1.53 -2.97
CA VAL A 44 -10.61 -2.13 -2.43
C VAL A 44 -10.45 -1.75 -0.96
N LEU A 45 -10.39 -2.75 -0.09
CA LEU A 45 -10.07 -2.56 1.32
C LEU A 45 -8.55 -2.62 1.49
N GLY A 46 -7.92 -1.51 1.90
CA GLY A 46 -6.49 -1.40 2.16
C GLY A 46 -6.15 -1.58 3.64
N LEU A 47 -5.11 -2.37 3.94
CA LEU A 47 -4.59 -2.60 5.30
C LEU A 47 -3.10 -2.19 5.40
N GLU A 48 -2.77 -1.31 6.33
CA GLU A 48 -1.41 -0.83 6.60
C GLU A 48 -0.99 -1.15 8.04
N THR A 49 0.13 -1.87 8.18
CA THR A 49 0.73 -2.30 9.47
C THR A 49 2.25 -2.45 9.35
N SER A 50 2.92 -1.60 8.57
CA SER A 50 4.36 -1.71 8.33
C SER A 50 5.20 -1.37 9.56
N CYS A 51 4.73 -0.47 10.43
CA CYS A 51 5.47 0.04 11.59
C CYS A 51 4.61 0.12 12.86
N ASP A 52 4.17 1.32 13.27
CA ASP A 52 3.48 1.59 14.52
C ASP A 52 2.10 2.26 14.34
N GLU A 53 1.63 2.39 13.10
CA GLU A 53 0.26 2.72 12.75
C GLU A 53 -0.51 1.51 12.24
N THR A 54 -1.75 1.35 12.72
CA THR A 54 -2.73 0.46 12.08
C THR A 54 -3.67 1.31 11.25
N GLY A 55 -3.55 1.24 9.92
CA GLY A 55 -4.40 1.95 8.98
C GLY A 55 -5.33 0.99 8.25
N VAL A 56 -6.59 1.40 8.08
CA VAL A 56 -7.57 0.72 7.24
C VAL A 56 -8.29 1.75 6.39
N ALA A 57 -8.46 1.49 5.10
CA ALA A 57 -9.19 2.39 4.20
C ALA A 57 -10.01 1.60 3.18
N LEU A 58 -11.16 2.14 2.78
CA LEU A 58 -11.96 1.62 1.69
C LEU A 58 -11.98 2.62 0.53
N TYR A 59 -11.44 2.22 -0.61
CA TYR A 59 -11.36 3.06 -1.81
C TYR A 59 -12.23 2.50 -2.94
N ASP A 60 -12.99 3.38 -3.58
CA ASP A 60 -13.83 3.09 -4.74
C ASP A 60 -13.25 3.77 -5.99
N SER A 61 -13.06 2.99 -7.06
CA SER A 61 -12.40 3.46 -8.30
C SER A 61 -13.11 4.62 -9.03
N GLU A 62 -14.38 4.89 -8.70
CA GLU A 62 -15.15 6.01 -9.27
C GLU A 62 -15.44 7.10 -8.25
N ARG A 63 -15.70 6.72 -6.98
CA ARG A 63 -16.11 7.67 -5.93
C ARG A 63 -14.95 8.15 -5.05
N GLY A 64 -13.76 7.57 -5.19
CA GLY A 64 -12.61 7.89 -4.36
C GLY A 64 -12.66 7.20 -2.99
N LEU A 65 -12.10 7.85 -1.97
CA LEU A 65 -12.07 7.33 -0.60
C LEU A 65 -13.48 7.34 0.00
N LEU A 66 -13.96 6.16 0.44
CA LEU A 66 -15.28 6.02 1.06
C LEU A 66 -15.24 6.17 2.58
N ALA A 67 -14.22 5.60 3.22
CA ALA A 67 -13.94 5.71 4.65
C ALA A 67 -12.49 5.29 4.93
N ASP A 68 -11.91 5.80 6.02
CA ASP A 68 -10.63 5.39 6.55
C ASP A 68 -10.61 5.49 8.07
N ALA A 69 -9.76 4.70 8.70
CA ALA A 69 -9.53 4.75 10.13
C ALA A 69 -8.07 4.45 10.44
N LEU A 70 -7.52 5.19 11.40
CA LEU A 70 -6.12 5.11 11.79
C LEU A 70 -6.00 5.01 13.31
N PHE A 71 -5.16 4.09 13.77
CA PHE A 71 -4.69 4.06 15.16
C PHE A 71 -3.17 4.18 15.20
N SER A 72 -2.66 5.23 15.84
CA SER A 72 -1.23 5.44 16.05
C SER A 72 -0.80 4.96 17.45
N GLN A 73 0.32 4.24 17.50
CA GLN A 73 0.90 3.71 18.74
C GLN A 73 1.96 4.64 19.35
N ILE A 74 2.10 5.89 18.89
CA ILE A 74 3.13 6.83 19.37
C ILE A 74 3.16 6.92 20.90
N ASP A 75 2.01 7.03 21.57
CA ASP A 75 1.94 7.13 23.04
C ASP A 75 2.49 5.88 23.75
N LEU A 76 2.32 4.71 23.14
CA LEU A 76 2.84 3.43 23.66
C LEU A 76 4.38 3.38 23.56
N HIS A 77 4.93 3.84 22.44
CA HIS A 77 6.36 3.73 22.15
C HIS A 77 7.18 4.89 22.74
N ARG A 78 6.57 6.05 23.01
CA ARG A 78 7.24 7.24 23.54
C ARG A 78 8.05 6.96 24.81
N VAL A 79 7.56 6.10 25.70
CA VAL A 79 8.24 5.77 26.97
C VAL A 79 9.52 4.94 26.79
N TYR A 80 9.72 4.36 25.59
CA TYR A 80 10.88 3.54 25.25
C TYR A 80 11.89 4.29 24.35
N GLY A 81 11.56 5.51 23.91
CA GLY A 81 12.43 6.31 23.03
C GLY A 81 12.50 5.81 21.58
N GLY A 82 11.58 4.94 21.17
CA GLY A 82 11.52 4.37 19.83
C GLY A 82 10.53 3.22 19.73
N VAL A 83 10.23 2.79 18.51
CA VAL A 83 9.28 1.69 18.26
C VAL A 83 9.83 0.38 18.81
N VAL A 84 9.08 -0.27 19.70
CA VAL A 84 9.38 -1.62 20.20
C VAL A 84 8.64 -2.64 19.33
N PRO A 85 9.33 -3.43 18.48
CA PRO A 85 8.67 -4.22 17.43
C PRO A 85 7.63 -5.23 17.91
N GLU A 86 7.88 -5.87 19.07
CA GLU A 86 6.95 -6.82 19.66
C GLU A 86 5.67 -6.13 20.18
N LEU A 87 5.81 -4.96 20.81
CA LEU A 87 4.65 -4.19 21.27
C LEU A 87 3.81 -3.71 20.08
N ALA A 88 4.47 -3.30 18.99
CA ALA A 88 3.78 -2.86 17.79
C ALA A 88 2.96 -3.98 17.15
N SER A 89 3.58 -5.15 16.99
CA SER A 89 2.91 -6.35 16.46
C SER A 89 1.67 -6.71 17.28
N ARG A 90 1.76 -6.66 18.62
CA ARG A 90 0.62 -6.95 19.51
C ARG A 90 -0.51 -5.95 19.38
N ASP A 91 -0.21 -4.67 19.19
CA ASP A 91 -1.27 -3.67 19.10
C ASP A 91 -1.99 -3.75 17.75
N HIS A 92 -1.29 -4.03 16.63
CA HIS A 92 -1.95 -4.33 15.35
C HIS A 92 -2.98 -5.45 15.49
N VAL A 93 -2.66 -6.54 16.20
CA VAL A 93 -3.62 -7.65 16.42
C VAL A 93 -4.88 -7.17 17.14
N LYS A 94 -4.73 -6.29 18.13
CA LYS A 94 -5.88 -5.75 18.89
C LYS A 94 -6.72 -4.78 18.06
N ARG A 95 -6.10 -4.00 17.18
CA ARG A 95 -6.73 -2.86 16.47
C ARG A 95 -7.28 -3.22 15.10
N MET A 96 -6.70 -4.20 14.42
CA MET A 96 -7.03 -4.53 13.03
C MET A 96 -8.53 -4.78 12.79
N LEU A 97 -9.13 -5.76 13.47
CA LEU A 97 -10.53 -6.11 13.26
C LEU A 97 -11.51 -4.99 13.69
N PRO A 98 -11.31 -4.30 14.83
CA PRO A 98 -12.10 -3.12 15.17
C PRO A 98 -12.09 -2.04 14.09
N LEU A 99 -10.91 -1.69 13.54
CA LEU A 99 -10.79 -0.67 12.49
C LEU A 99 -11.45 -1.10 11.18
N ILE A 100 -11.32 -2.37 10.79
CA ILE A 100 -12.02 -2.92 9.62
C ILE A 100 -13.54 -2.77 9.75
N ARG A 101 -14.10 -3.09 10.94
CA ARG A 101 -15.53 -2.93 11.18
C ARG A 101 -15.95 -1.47 11.12
N GLN A 102 -15.18 -0.58 11.75
CA GLN A 102 -15.43 0.86 11.70
C GLN A 102 -15.49 1.36 10.25
N VAL A 103 -14.51 1.02 9.41
CA VAL A 103 -14.46 1.46 8.01
C VAL A 103 -15.64 0.91 7.19
N LEU A 104 -16.03 -0.35 7.41
CA LEU A 104 -17.21 -0.93 6.74
C LEU A 104 -18.51 -0.25 7.18
N ASP A 105 -18.67 0.01 8.48
CA ASP A 105 -19.84 0.68 9.04
C ASP A 105 -19.95 2.13 8.55
N GLU A 106 -18.86 2.90 8.59
CA GLU A 106 -18.82 4.31 8.14
C GLU A 106 -19.06 4.45 6.63
N SER A 107 -18.54 3.51 5.83
CA SER A 107 -18.78 3.49 4.38
C SER A 107 -20.16 2.95 3.98
N GLY A 108 -20.90 2.35 4.93
CA GLY A 108 -22.16 1.66 4.66
C GLY A 108 -22.01 0.43 3.76
N CYS A 109 -20.81 -0.14 3.68
CA CYS A 109 -20.50 -1.29 2.83
C CYS A 109 -20.50 -2.59 3.65
N THR A 110 -20.83 -3.69 2.99
CA THR A 110 -20.75 -5.03 3.57
C THR A 110 -19.58 -5.81 2.99
N PRO A 111 -19.17 -6.95 3.59
CA PRO A 111 -18.17 -7.84 2.98
C PRO A 111 -18.46 -8.24 1.52
N ALA A 112 -19.74 -8.32 1.13
CA ALA A 112 -20.15 -8.68 -0.23
C ALA A 112 -19.93 -7.55 -1.26
N ASP A 113 -19.70 -6.33 -0.79
CA ASP A 113 -19.42 -5.16 -1.62
C ASP A 113 -17.93 -5.01 -1.95
N ILE A 114 -17.05 -5.76 -1.29
CA ILE A 114 -15.60 -5.66 -1.45
C ILE A 114 -15.16 -6.53 -2.63
N ASP A 115 -14.39 -5.97 -3.56
CA ASP A 115 -13.93 -6.69 -4.75
C ASP A 115 -12.46 -7.15 -4.62
N ALA A 116 -11.67 -6.54 -3.72
CA ALA A 116 -10.30 -6.94 -3.42
C ALA A 116 -9.83 -6.43 -2.05
N ILE A 117 -8.80 -7.09 -1.49
CA ILE A 117 -8.09 -6.62 -0.29
C ILE A 117 -6.65 -6.31 -0.66
N ALA A 118 -6.21 -5.07 -0.45
CA ALA A 118 -4.82 -4.67 -0.56
C ALA A 118 -4.18 -4.63 0.84
N TYR A 119 -2.93 -5.05 0.95
CA TYR A 119 -2.21 -4.99 2.22
C TYR A 119 -0.73 -4.68 2.01
N THR A 120 -0.12 -3.98 2.96
CA THR A 120 1.30 -3.67 2.88
C THR A 120 2.14 -4.94 3.07
N ALA A 121 2.90 -5.30 2.04
CA ALA A 121 3.76 -6.48 2.03
C ALA A 121 5.22 -6.14 2.42
N GLY A 122 5.55 -4.86 2.49
CA GLY A 122 6.86 -4.35 2.89
C GLY A 122 7.29 -3.12 2.08
N PRO A 123 8.42 -2.50 2.44
CA PRO A 123 9.26 -2.77 3.61
C PRO A 123 8.54 -2.44 4.93
N GLY A 124 9.08 -2.93 6.05
CA GLY A 124 8.51 -2.72 7.39
C GLY A 124 8.99 -3.75 8.42
N LEU A 125 8.51 -3.62 9.64
CA LEU A 125 8.79 -4.55 10.75
C LEU A 125 8.12 -5.90 10.46
N VAL A 126 8.89 -6.99 10.42
CA VAL A 126 8.39 -8.31 10.01
C VAL A 126 7.19 -8.79 10.83
N GLY A 127 7.19 -8.57 12.15
CA GLY A 127 6.09 -8.95 13.02
C GLY A 127 4.81 -8.17 12.72
N ALA A 128 4.95 -6.86 12.50
CA ALA A 128 3.84 -5.97 12.18
C ALA A 128 3.25 -6.28 10.78
N LEU A 129 4.10 -6.45 9.77
CA LEU A 129 3.70 -6.84 8.41
C LEU A 129 2.92 -8.16 8.38
N LEU A 130 3.36 -9.15 9.17
CA LEU A 130 2.70 -10.45 9.23
C LEU A 130 1.27 -10.37 9.76
N VAL A 131 0.96 -9.41 10.64
CA VAL A 131 -0.41 -9.21 11.16
C VAL A 131 -1.34 -8.77 10.03
N GLY A 132 -0.99 -7.70 9.31
CA GLY A 132 -1.77 -7.20 8.17
C GLY A 132 -1.88 -8.22 7.05
N ALA A 133 -0.76 -8.83 6.65
CA ALA A 133 -0.73 -9.83 5.58
C ALA A 133 -1.58 -11.07 5.90
N SER A 134 -1.47 -11.60 7.12
CA SER A 134 -2.25 -12.79 7.51
C SER A 134 -3.75 -12.50 7.59
N CYS A 135 -4.11 -11.32 8.10
CA CYS A 135 -5.50 -10.87 8.16
C CYS A 135 -6.09 -10.71 6.75
N ALA A 136 -5.36 -10.01 5.85
CA ALA A 136 -5.76 -9.82 4.46
C ALA A 136 -5.98 -11.15 3.74
N GLN A 137 -5.03 -12.07 3.84
CA GLN A 137 -5.09 -13.37 3.17
C GLN A 137 -6.26 -14.21 3.69
N ALA A 138 -6.49 -14.23 5.00
CA ALA A 138 -7.59 -14.97 5.60
C ALA A 138 -8.96 -14.40 5.19
N MET A 139 -9.12 -13.08 5.19
CA MET A 139 -10.35 -12.41 4.77
C MET A 139 -10.61 -12.58 3.27
N ALA A 140 -9.58 -12.40 2.44
CA ALA A 140 -9.67 -12.57 1.00
C ALA A 140 -10.10 -14.00 0.63
N PHE A 141 -9.51 -14.99 1.30
CA PHE A 141 -9.92 -16.38 1.18
C PHE A 141 -11.39 -16.60 1.59
N ALA A 142 -11.80 -16.04 2.74
CA ALA A 142 -13.16 -16.20 3.26
C ALA A 142 -14.23 -15.51 2.39
N TRP A 143 -13.90 -14.36 1.77
CA TRP A 143 -14.81 -13.58 0.95
C TRP A 143 -14.74 -13.94 -0.55
N GLY A 144 -13.80 -14.80 -0.95
CA GLY A 144 -13.65 -15.21 -2.34
C GLY A 144 -13.12 -14.10 -3.26
N VAL A 145 -12.33 -13.17 -2.72
CA VAL A 145 -11.77 -12.01 -3.43
C VAL A 145 -10.25 -12.09 -3.49
N PRO A 146 -9.57 -11.45 -4.45
CA PRO A 146 -8.12 -11.40 -4.48
C PRO A 146 -7.53 -10.59 -3.32
N ALA A 147 -6.39 -11.06 -2.81
CA ALA A 147 -5.51 -10.33 -1.92
C ALA A 147 -4.25 -9.85 -2.68
N VAL A 148 -3.91 -8.57 -2.55
CA VAL A 148 -2.83 -7.91 -3.29
C VAL A 148 -1.82 -7.31 -2.31
N GLY A 149 -0.58 -7.80 -2.36
CA GLY A 149 0.53 -7.20 -1.60
C GLY A 149 1.00 -5.91 -2.25
N VAL A 150 1.09 -4.84 -1.48
CA VAL A 150 1.48 -3.49 -1.91
C VAL A 150 2.82 -3.12 -1.28
N HIS A 151 3.67 -2.45 -2.05
CA HIS A 151 4.93 -1.91 -1.55
C HIS A 151 4.67 -0.60 -0.78
N HIS A 152 5.07 -0.52 0.48
CA HIS A 152 4.79 0.62 1.37
C HIS A 152 5.23 1.96 0.77
N MET A 153 6.46 2.02 0.25
CA MET A 153 6.97 3.25 -0.39
C MET A 153 6.27 3.59 -1.71
N GLU A 154 5.71 2.61 -2.41
CA GLU A 154 4.89 2.89 -3.59
C GLU A 154 3.56 3.51 -3.17
N GLY A 155 2.98 3.05 -2.04
CA GLY A 155 1.85 3.69 -1.39
C GLY A 155 2.11 5.17 -1.11
N HIS A 156 3.24 5.50 -0.47
CA HIS A 156 3.65 6.88 -0.23
C HIS A 156 3.82 7.70 -1.52
N LEU A 157 4.47 7.12 -2.53
CA LEU A 157 4.72 7.77 -3.81
C LEU A 157 3.43 8.10 -4.56
N LEU A 158 2.42 7.24 -4.44
CA LEU A 158 1.12 7.40 -5.10
C LEU A 158 0.08 8.13 -4.25
N ALA A 159 0.33 8.43 -2.97
CA ALA A 159 -0.61 9.15 -2.13
C ALA A 159 -1.09 10.49 -2.72
N PRO A 160 -0.22 11.33 -3.34
CA PRO A 160 -0.65 12.57 -4.00
C PRO A 160 -1.57 12.35 -5.21
N MET A 161 -1.69 11.12 -5.73
CA MET A 161 -2.62 10.79 -6.81
C MET A 161 -4.08 10.76 -6.34
N LEU A 162 -4.33 10.78 -5.03
CA LEU A 162 -5.65 10.82 -4.43
C LEU A 162 -6.24 12.24 -4.36
N GLU A 163 -5.42 13.27 -4.58
CA GLU A 163 -5.83 14.67 -4.54
C GLU A 163 -6.64 15.08 -5.79
N GLU A 164 -7.38 16.19 -5.70
CA GLU A 164 -8.17 16.73 -6.82
C GLU A 164 -7.31 17.07 -8.06
N GLN A 165 -6.06 17.47 -7.82
CA GLN A 165 -5.10 17.87 -8.85
C GLN A 165 -3.85 17.00 -8.77
N PRO A 166 -3.93 15.73 -9.20
CA PRO A 166 -2.81 14.81 -9.08
C PRO A 166 -1.68 15.18 -10.04
N PRO A 167 -0.41 14.93 -9.68
CA PRO A 167 0.72 15.20 -10.56
C PRO A 167 0.64 14.33 -11.82
N ARG A 168 0.96 14.91 -12.98
CA ARG A 168 1.09 14.15 -14.22
C ARG A 168 2.48 13.54 -14.32
N PHE A 169 2.58 12.33 -14.86
CA PHE A 169 3.87 11.76 -15.22
C PHE A 169 4.53 12.51 -16.39
N PRO A 170 5.88 12.61 -16.44
CA PRO A 170 6.80 12.24 -15.38
C PRO A 170 6.90 13.33 -14.30
N PHE A 171 7.20 12.93 -13.05
CA PHE A 171 7.54 13.86 -11.96
C PHE A 171 8.69 13.33 -11.11
N VAL A 172 9.26 14.19 -10.26
CA VAL A 172 10.22 13.80 -9.23
C VAL A 172 9.53 13.86 -7.88
N ALA A 173 9.59 12.77 -7.13
CA ALA A 173 9.09 12.65 -5.77
C ALA A 173 10.25 12.74 -4.78
N LEU A 174 10.03 13.48 -3.70
CA LEU A 174 10.87 13.46 -2.51
C LEU A 174 10.11 12.68 -1.43
N LEU A 175 10.57 11.46 -1.14
CA LEU A 175 10.02 10.61 -0.08
C LEU A 175 10.78 10.91 1.20
N VAL A 176 10.09 11.52 2.17
CA VAL A 176 10.65 11.85 3.49
C VAL A 176 9.75 11.28 4.58
N SER A 177 10.30 10.37 5.37
CA SER A 177 9.64 9.79 6.55
C SER A 177 10.65 9.60 7.68
N GLY A 178 10.22 9.02 8.81
CA GLY A 178 11.11 8.65 9.92
C GLY A 178 12.27 7.76 9.49
N GLY A 179 12.04 6.82 8.54
CA GLY A 179 13.06 5.85 8.12
C GLY A 179 13.53 5.98 6.67
N HIS A 180 13.06 6.97 5.92
CA HIS A 180 13.43 7.12 4.51
C HIS A 180 13.65 8.59 4.12
N THR A 181 14.68 8.84 3.33
CA THR A 181 14.88 10.11 2.62
C THR A 181 15.41 9.79 1.23
N GLN A 182 14.54 9.87 0.23
CA GLN A 182 14.84 9.42 -1.14
C GLN A 182 14.30 10.40 -2.19
N LEU A 183 15.09 10.64 -3.23
CA LEU A 183 14.67 11.32 -4.45
C LEU A 183 14.41 10.27 -5.53
N VAL A 184 13.18 10.26 -6.06
CA VAL A 184 12.74 9.24 -7.02
C VAL A 184 12.14 9.92 -8.24
N ARG A 185 12.64 9.59 -9.43
CA ARG A 185 11.98 9.92 -10.69
C ARG A 185 10.87 8.91 -10.98
N VAL A 186 9.70 9.43 -11.31
CA VAL A 186 8.48 8.66 -11.54
C VAL A 186 8.01 8.89 -12.97
N ASP A 187 8.26 7.93 -13.86
CA ASP A 187 7.83 8.00 -15.27
C ASP A 187 6.45 7.34 -15.50
N GLY A 188 5.93 6.62 -14.49
CA GLY A 188 4.63 5.94 -14.51
C GLY A 188 4.51 4.96 -13.33
N ILE A 189 3.33 4.37 -13.14
CA ILE A 189 3.12 3.31 -12.12
C ILE A 189 4.06 2.13 -12.41
N GLY A 190 4.78 1.67 -11.40
CA GLY A 190 5.80 0.62 -11.49
C GLY A 190 7.08 1.02 -12.25
N ARG A 191 7.22 2.31 -12.62
CA ARG A 191 8.37 2.84 -13.37
C ARG A 191 9.07 3.93 -12.56
N TYR A 192 9.87 3.48 -11.60
CA TYR A 192 10.54 4.33 -10.62
C TYR A 192 12.06 4.21 -10.76
N GLN A 193 12.75 5.35 -10.77
CA GLN A 193 14.21 5.42 -10.77
C GLN A 193 14.68 6.20 -9.54
N LEU A 194 15.43 5.55 -8.66
CA LEU A 194 16.11 6.23 -7.55
C LEU A 194 17.18 7.16 -8.11
N LEU A 195 17.09 8.44 -7.75
CA LEU A 195 18.06 9.48 -8.10
C LEU A 195 19.07 9.73 -6.97
N GLY A 196 18.65 9.51 -5.72
CA GLY A 196 19.49 9.62 -4.53
C GLY A 196 18.74 9.22 -3.27
N GLU A 197 19.48 8.89 -2.22
CA GLU A 197 18.97 8.57 -0.88
C GLU A 197 19.93 9.07 0.20
N SER A 198 19.46 9.18 1.45
CA SER A 198 20.35 9.39 2.59
C SER A 198 21.36 8.23 2.68
N VAL A 199 22.59 8.56 3.09
CA VAL A 199 23.67 7.57 3.28
C VAL A 199 23.77 7.08 4.72
N ASP A 200 23.07 7.76 5.62
CA ASP A 200 22.99 7.57 7.06
C ASP A 200 21.54 7.82 7.51
N ASP A 201 21.33 8.77 8.43
CA ASP A 201 20.03 9.04 9.03
C ASP A 201 19.05 9.59 7.98
N ALA A 202 17.81 9.11 8.04
CA ALA A 202 16.72 9.76 7.33
C ALA A 202 16.42 11.12 7.98
N ALA A 203 15.88 12.06 7.20
CA ALA A 203 15.54 13.38 7.71
C ALA A 203 14.50 13.34 8.83
N GLY A 204 13.62 12.34 8.89
CA GLY A 204 12.70 12.18 10.01
C GLY A 204 13.32 11.55 11.27
N GLU A 205 14.46 10.87 11.16
CA GLU A 205 15.20 10.33 12.31
C GLU A 205 16.09 11.41 12.96
N ALA A 206 16.57 12.38 12.17
CA ALA A 206 17.44 13.44 12.63
C ALA A 206 16.76 14.55 13.47
N PHE A 207 15.41 14.61 13.50
CA PHE A 207 14.62 15.66 14.15
C PHE A 207 13.58 15.09 15.12
#